data_AF-K9AU19-F1
#
_entry.id   AF-K9AU19-F1
#
_cell.length_a   1.000
_cell.length_b   1.000
_cell.length_c   1.000
_cell.angle_alpha   90.00
_cell.angle_beta   90.00
_cell.angle_gamma   90.00
#
_symmetry.space_group_name_H-M   'P 1'
#
loop_
_entity.id
_entity.type
_entity.pdbx_description
1 polymer ?
#
loop_
_entity_poly.entity_id
_entity_poly.type
_entity_poly.pdbx_seq_one_letter_code
_entity_poly.pdbx_strand_id
1 'polypeptide(L)'
;WLCSKKLSLEIAQANPEIDTNEIISSTWFNRELRAFELFNAEKSMCDELMIYHFANWLLEAKAKQNRLKNSSQPNQKQPAKSKDTLTDKQRHFFASKLSRLPEFAKYSIGNESYEQLAKRLESMLKEPANLKKWAEYLINISNEHKGNAA
;
A
#
# COMPACT_ATOMS: atom_id res chain seq x y z
N TRP A 1 4.61 -35.20 2.87
CA TRP A 1 4.86 -34.13 3.86
C TRP A 1 3.58 -33.52 4.42
N LEU A 2 2.60 -33.11 3.59
CA LEU A 2 1.41 -32.40 4.08
C LEU A 2 0.40 -33.29 4.84
N CYS A 3 0.08 -32.93 6.09
CA CYS A 3 -0.97 -33.57 6.89
C CYS A 3 -2.03 -32.55 7.30
N SER A 4 -3.28 -32.75 6.87
CA SER A 4 -4.38 -31.80 7.14
C SER A 4 -4.61 -31.55 8.64
N LYS A 5 -4.53 -32.59 9.48
CA LYS A 5 -4.74 -32.44 10.93
C LYS A 5 -3.66 -31.57 11.57
N LYS A 6 -2.40 -31.80 11.20
CA LYS A 6 -1.26 -31.01 11.69
C LYS A 6 -1.33 -29.58 11.17
N LEU A 7 -1.67 -29.39 9.88
CA LEU A 7 -1.82 -28.06 9.29
C LEU A 7 -2.93 -27.26 9.98
N SER A 8 -4.11 -27.86 10.21
CA SER A 8 -5.18 -27.20 10.94
C SER A 8 -4.76 -26.80 12.35
N LEU A 9 -3.97 -27.63 13.03
CA LEU A 9 -3.44 -27.30 14.35
C LEU A 9 -2.51 -26.09 14.29
N GLU A 10 -1.54 -26.07 13.36
CA GLU A 10 -0.60 -24.95 13.18
C GLU A 10 -1.33 -23.64 12.86
N ILE A 11 -2.31 -23.68 11.95
CA ILE A 11 -3.11 -22.50 11.60
C ILE A 11 -3.91 -22.01 12.81
N ALA A 12 -4.54 -22.91 13.57
CA ALA A 12 -5.31 -22.56 14.76
C ALA A 12 -4.43 -22.00 15.89
N GLN A 13 -3.19 -22.49 16.03
CA GLN A 13 -2.21 -21.94 16.96
C GLN A 13 -1.76 -20.53 16.56
N ALA A 14 -1.53 -20.30 15.27
CA ALA A 14 -1.11 -18.99 14.77
C ALA A 14 -2.26 -17.96 14.76
N ASN A 15 -3.50 -18.38 14.52
CA ASN A 15 -4.68 -17.52 14.57
C ASN A 15 -5.92 -18.32 15.04
N PRO A 16 -6.26 -18.25 16.34
CA PRO A 16 -7.38 -19.02 16.91
C PRO A 16 -8.77 -18.66 16.36
N GLU A 17 -8.92 -17.45 15.82
CA GLU A 17 -10.21 -16.95 15.32
C GLU A 17 -10.51 -17.44 13.89
N ILE A 18 -9.53 -18.05 13.21
CA ILE A 18 -9.66 -18.39 11.81
C ILE A 18 -10.29 -19.77 11.63
N ASP A 19 -11.33 -19.85 10.80
CA ASP A 19 -11.86 -21.14 10.39
C ASP A 19 -10.89 -21.81 9.40
N THR A 20 -10.19 -22.82 9.91
CA THR A 20 -9.23 -23.61 9.13
C THR A 20 -9.89 -24.38 7.99
N ASN A 21 -11.15 -24.80 8.16
CA ASN A 21 -11.88 -25.55 7.14
C ASN A 21 -12.20 -24.66 5.92
N GLU A 22 -12.52 -23.39 6.16
CA GLU A 22 -12.71 -22.39 5.10
C GLU A 22 -11.45 -22.23 4.24
N ILE A 23 -10.26 -22.25 4.85
CA ILE A 23 -8.98 -22.13 4.13
C ILE A 23 -8.71 -23.38 3.30
N ILE A 24 -8.80 -24.56 3.92
CA ILE A 24 -8.44 -25.84 3.29
C ILE A 24 -9.42 -26.18 2.15
N SER A 25 -10.70 -25.86 2.29
CA SER A 25 -11.72 -26.07 1.26
C SER A 25 -11.72 -25.00 0.15
N SER A 26 -10.93 -23.94 0.29
CA SER A 26 -10.93 -22.84 -0.67
C SER A 26 -10.37 -23.23 -2.04
N THR A 27 -10.90 -22.62 -3.10
CA THR A 27 -10.44 -22.86 -4.48
C THR A 27 -9.00 -22.44 -4.73
N TRP A 28 -8.45 -21.52 -3.91
CA TRP A 28 -7.08 -21.03 -4.02
C TRP A 28 -6.06 -21.86 -3.24
N PHE A 29 -6.49 -22.77 -2.36
CA PHE A 29 -5.59 -23.59 -1.53
C PHE A 29 -4.57 -24.38 -2.37
N ASN A 30 -5.04 -25.14 -3.37
CA ASN A 30 -4.17 -25.95 -4.22
C ASN A 30 -3.17 -25.12 -5.03
N ARG A 31 -3.55 -23.90 -5.39
CA ARG A 31 -2.65 -22.96 -6.08
C ARG A 31 -1.49 -22.57 -5.16
N GLU A 32 -1.78 -22.21 -3.92
CA GLU A 32 -0.74 -21.83 -2.95
C GLU A 32 0.10 -23.03 -2.51
N LEU A 33 -0.49 -24.22 -2.39
CA LEU A 33 0.25 -25.46 -2.15
C LEU A 33 1.30 -25.70 -3.23
N ARG A 34 0.89 -25.67 -4.50
CA ARG A 34 1.82 -25.86 -5.62
C ARG A 34 2.92 -24.78 -5.63
N ALA A 35 2.57 -23.53 -5.38
CA ALA A 35 3.55 -22.44 -5.32
C ALA A 35 4.57 -22.65 -4.18
N PHE A 36 4.10 -23.06 -3.01
CA PHE A 36 4.93 -23.36 -1.86
C PHE A 36 5.87 -24.54 -2.13
N GLU A 37 5.37 -25.61 -2.75
CA GLU A 37 6.19 -26.77 -3.13
C GLU A 37 7.27 -26.40 -4.14
N LEU A 38 6.94 -25.62 -5.17
CA LEU A 38 7.93 -25.13 -6.14
C LEU A 38 8.98 -24.23 -5.48
N PHE A 39 8.57 -23.34 -4.57
CA PHE A 39 9.48 -22.43 -3.87
C PHE A 39 10.45 -23.15 -2.92
N ASN A 40 10.07 -24.33 -2.43
CA ASN A 40 10.87 -25.12 -1.50
C ASN A 40 11.43 -26.41 -2.12
N ALA A 41 11.28 -26.61 -3.44
CA ALA A 41 11.66 -27.85 -4.12
C ALA A 41 13.15 -28.22 -3.93
N GLU A 42 14.01 -27.21 -3.86
CA GLU A 42 15.46 -27.39 -3.66
C GLU A 42 15.88 -27.34 -2.19
N LYS A 43 14.96 -27.06 -1.27
CA LYS A 43 15.26 -26.93 0.16
C LYS A 43 15.00 -28.25 0.87
N SER A 44 16.03 -28.76 1.54
CA SER A 44 15.86 -29.89 2.44
C SER A 44 15.29 -29.42 3.78
N MET A 45 13.99 -29.59 4.00
CA MET A 45 13.31 -29.33 5.27
C MET A 45 12.48 -30.55 5.68
N CYS A 46 12.35 -30.79 6.99
CA CYS A 46 11.50 -31.87 7.49
C CYS A 46 10.01 -31.53 7.35
N ASP A 47 9.17 -32.57 7.38
CA ASP A 47 7.73 -32.44 7.21
C ASP A 47 7.09 -31.47 8.19
N GLU A 48 7.55 -31.41 9.45
CA GLU A 48 6.99 -30.52 10.47
C GLU A 48 7.27 -29.05 10.17
N LEU A 49 8.50 -28.72 9.76
CA LEU A 49 8.85 -27.36 9.34
C LEU A 49 8.13 -26.96 8.05
N MET A 50 7.99 -27.90 7.10
CA MET A 50 7.22 -27.65 5.88
C MET A 50 5.76 -27.30 6.20
N ILE A 51 5.13 -28.01 7.16
CA ILE A 51 3.76 -27.71 7.61
C ILE A 51 3.69 -26.35 8.31
N TYR A 52 4.61 -26.04 9.22
CA TYR A 52 4.69 -24.75 9.91
C TYR A 52 4.81 -23.57 8.91
N HIS A 53 5.75 -23.67 7.97
CA HIS A 53 5.95 -22.63 6.97
C HIS A 53 4.76 -22.48 6.03
N PHE A 54 4.13 -23.59 5.67
CA PHE A 54 2.94 -23.56 4.81
C PHE A 54 1.74 -22.94 5.54
N ALA A 55 1.56 -23.18 6.84
CA ALA A 55 0.53 -22.51 7.64
C ALA A 55 0.67 -20.97 7.57
N ASN A 56 1.89 -20.46 7.77
CA ASN A 56 2.18 -19.03 7.65
C ASN A 56 1.92 -18.50 6.23
N TRP A 57 2.34 -19.24 5.20
CA TRP A 57 2.07 -18.90 3.81
C TRP A 57 0.57 -18.73 3.52
N LEU A 58 -0.26 -19.66 4.02
CA LEU A 58 -1.72 -19.60 3.84
C LEU A 58 -2.35 -18.42 4.57
N LEU A 59 -1.87 -18.07 5.76
CA LEU A 59 -2.34 -16.90 6.51
C LEU A 59 -2.03 -15.59 5.77
N GLU A 60 -0.82 -15.47 5.23
CA GLU A 60 -0.42 -14.33 4.39
C GLU A 60 -1.26 -14.25 3.10
N ALA A 61 -1.48 -15.38 2.44
CA ALA A 61 -2.32 -15.46 1.24
C ALA A 61 -3.76 -15.02 1.55
N LYS A 62 -4.36 -15.50 2.65
CA LYS A 62 -5.71 -15.10 3.08
C LYS A 62 -5.76 -13.61 3.42
N ALA A 63 -4.76 -13.07 4.12
CA ALA A 63 -4.68 -11.64 4.40
C ALA A 63 -4.60 -10.81 3.10
N LYS A 64 -3.85 -11.27 2.09
CA LYS A 64 -3.76 -10.62 0.78
C LYS A 64 -5.11 -10.65 0.04
N GLN A 65 -5.82 -11.77 0.07
CA GLN A 65 -7.18 -11.88 -0.50
C GLN A 65 -8.14 -10.90 0.17
N ASN A 66 -8.12 -10.83 1.50
CA ASN A 66 -8.94 -9.89 2.26
C ASN A 66 -8.60 -8.43 1.92
N ARG A 67 -7.31 -8.10 1.75
CA ARG A 67 -6.89 -6.75 1.29
C ARG A 67 -7.42 -6.42 -0.11
N LEU A 68 -7.40 -7.38 -1.03
CA LEU A 68 -7.94 -7.20 -2.38
C LEU A 68 -9.46 -7.03 -2.36
N LYS A 69 -10.19 -7.86 -1.59
CA LYS A 69 -11.66 -7.73 -1.41
C LYS A 69 -12.04 -6.42 -0.72
N ASN A 70 -11.31 -6.03 0.32
CA ASN A 70 -11.51 -4.77 1.04
C ASN A 70 -11.06 -3.55 0.23
N SER A 71 -10.21 -3.73 -0.79
CA SER A 71 -9.93 -2.67 -1.78
C SER A 71 -11.10 -2.44 -2.74
N SER A 72 -12.05 -3.38 -2.82
CA SER A 72 -13.28 -3.29 -3.63
C SER A 72 -14.53 -2.92 -2.82
N GLN A 73 -14.45 -2.78 -1.49
CA GLN A 73 -15.51 -2.24 -0.64
C GLN A 73 -15.05 -0.94 0.04
N PRO A 74 -15.88 0.12 0.08
CA PRO A 74 -15.52 1.38 0.72
C PRO A 74 -15.53 1.19 2.23
N ASN A 75 -14.38 0.86 2.82
CA ASN A 75 -14.29 0.66 4.26
C ASN A 75 -14.30 2.01 4.99
N GLN A 76 -15.33 2.23 5.80
CA GLN A 76 -15.40 3.35 6.74
C GLN A 76 -14.44 3.09 7.91
N LYS A 77 -13.40 3.93 8.02
CA LYS A 77 -12.82 4.54 9.25
C LYS A 77 -11.43 5.11 8.98
N GLN A 78 -11.33 5.93 7.95
CA GLN A 78 -10.51 7.14 7.93
C GLN A 78 -11.40 8.19 7.24
N PRO A 79 -11.43 9.47 7.68
CA PRO A 79 -12.25 10.47 7.01
C PRO A 79 -11.87 10.47 5.53
N ALA A 80 -12.86 10.12 4.71
CA ALA A 80 -12.76 9.92 3.28
C ALA A 80 -12.20 11.18 2.64
N LYS A 81 -10.89 11.22 2.40
CA LYS A 81 -10.33 12.02 1.34
C LYS A 81 -10.57 11.22 0.07
N SER A 82 -11.59 11.65 -0.67
CA SER A 82 -11.92 11.21 -2.02
C SER A 82 -10.65 10.93 -2.82
N LYS A 83 -10.68 9.91 -3.68
CA LYS A 83 -9.59 9.61 -4.65
C LYS A 83 -9.25 10.81 -5.55
N ASP A 84 -10.06 11.87 -5.51
CA ASP A 84 -9.85 13.16 -6.18
C ASP A 84 -9.03 14.17 -5.35
N THR A 85 -8.63 13.83 -4.12
CA THR A 85 -7.87 14.72 -3.23
C THR A 85 -6.49 14.17 -2.93
N LEU A 86 -5.47 14.99 -3.18
CA LEU A 86 -4.08 14.67 -2.88
C LEU A 86 -3.91 14.32 -1.39
N THR A 87 -3.23 13.21 -1.11
CA THR A 87 -2.83 12.85 0.27
C THR A 87 -1.90 13.91 0.86
N ASP A 88 -1.81 13.98 2.18
CA ASP A 88 -1.01 15.01 2.86
C ASP A 88 0.47 14.96 2.44
N LYS A 89 1.01 13.75 2.25
CA LYS A 89 2.37 13.54 1.71
C LYS A 89 2.52 14.09 0.28
N GLN A 90 1.54 13.83 -0.59
CA GLN A 90 1.57 14.33 -1.96
C GLN A 90 1.48 15.86 -2.00
N ARG A 91 0.59 16.46 -1.21
CA ARG A 91 0.48 17.93 -1.15
C ARG A 91 1.76 18.57 -0.64
N HIS A 92 2.38 17.99 0.39
CA HIS A 92 3.66 18.48 0.89
C HIS A 92 4.77 18.40 -0.17
N PHE A 93 4.86 17.27 -0.88
CA PHE A 93 5.81 17.08 -1.99
C PHE A 93 5.61 18.14 -3.08
N PHE A 94 4.37 18.30 -3.56
CA PHE A 94 4.05 19.30 -4.58
C PHE A 94 4.33 20.72 -4.08
N ALA A 95 3.94 21.07 -2.86
CA ALA A 95 4.18 22.40 -2.31
C ALA A 95 5.67 22.73 -2.19
N SER A 96 6.49 21.76 -1.77
CA SER A 96 7.95 21.87 -1.70
C SER A 96 8.58 22.08 -3.08
N LYS A 97 8.04 21.43 -4.12
CA LYS A 97 8.49 21.62 -5.50
C LYS A 97 8.04 22.96 -6.07
N LEU A 98 6.77 23.32 -5.88
CA LEU A 98 6.21 24.59 -6.31
C LEU A 98 6.94 25.77 -5.67
N SER A 99 7.31 25.71 -4.39
CA SER A 99 8.00 26.83 -3.73
C SER A 99 9.35 27.17 -4.36
N ARG A 100 9.99 26.20 -5.05
CA ARG A 100 11.27 26.39 -5.75
C ARG A 100 11.11 26.85 -7.19
N LEU A 101 9.89 26.95 -7.72
CA LEU A 101 9.64 27.46 -9.07
C LEU A 101 9.70 28.99 -9.07
N PRO A 102 10.39 29.61 -10.04
CA PRO A 102 10.43 31.07 -10.16
C PRO A 102 9.03 31.68 -10.31
N GLU A 103 8.12 30.99 -11.02
CA GLU A 103 6.72 31.39 -11.22
C GLU A 103 5.91 31.51 -9.91
N PHE A 104 6.36 30.83 -8.85
CA PHE A 104 5.73 30.83 -7.54
C PHE A 104 6.43 31.75 -6.53
N ALA A 105 7.57 32.37 -6.90
CA ALA A 105 8.25 33.36 -6.07
C ALA A 105 7.35 34.57 -5.76
N LYS A 106 6.37 34.88 -6.61
CA LYS A 106 5.36 35.93 -6.36
C LYS A 106 4.45 35.68 -5.15
N TYR A 107 4.36 34.43 -4.69
CA TYR A 107 3.62 34.07 -3.48
C TYR A 107 4.51 34.17 -2.22
N SER A 108 5.81 34.42 -2.42
CA SER A 108 6.78 34.64 -1.35
C SER A 108 6.60 36.04 -0.76
N ILE A 109 6.73 36.16 0.55
CA ILE A 109 6.62 37.39 1.31
C ILE A 109 7.99 37.72 1.93
N GLY A 110 8.57 38.84 1.49
CA GLY A 110 9.85 39.33 2.03
C GLY A 110 10.99 38.35 1.80
N ASN A 111 11.76 38.07 2.85
CA ASN A 111 12.90 37.14 2.85
C ASN A 111 12.52 35.78 3.47
N GLU A 112 11.32 35.27 3.16
CA GLU A 112 10.91 33.95 3.65
C GLU A 112 11.67 32.81 2.96
N SER A 113 11.86 31.69 3.67
CA SER A 113 12.52 30.52 3.11
C SER A 113 11.58 29.69 2.24
N TYR A 114 12.16 28.89 1.33
CA TYR A 114 11.38 27.97 0.48
C TYR A 114 10.51 26.98 1.28
N GLU A 115 10.91 26.63 2.49
CA GLU A 115 10.12 25.77 3.37
C GLU A 115 8.90 26.48 3.96
N GLN A 116 9.04 27.77 4.29
CA GLN A 116 7.94 28.60 4.78
C GLN A 116 6.90 28.82 3.67
N LEU A 117 7.38 29.14 2.45
CA LEU A 117 6.53 29.22 1.27
C LEU A 117 5.85 27.88 0.96
N ALA A 118 6.57 26.75 1.07
CA ALA A 118 5.99 25.42 0.86
C ALA A 118 4.84 25.12 1.83
N LYS A 119 4.98 25.43 3.13
CA LYS A 119 3.88 25.22 4.10
C LYS A 119 2.62 26.03 3.74
N ARG A 120 2.81 27.25 3.21
CA ARG A 120 1.71 28.10 2.74
C ARG A 120 1.06 27.52 1.49
N LEU A 121 1.85 27.13 0.50
CA LEU A 121 1.37 26.48 -0.72
C LEU A 121 0.67 25.15 -0.42
N GLU A 122 1.11 24.39 0.58
CA GLU A 122 0.47 23.15 1.02
C GLU A 122 -0.96 23.41 1.53
N SER A 123 -1.14 24.52 2.25
CA SER A 123 -2.46 24.96 2.71
C SER A 123 -3.33 25.41 1.54
N MET A 124 -2.77 26.12 0.56
CA MET A 124 -3.48 26.54 -0.66
C MET A 124 -3.88 25.35 -1.54
N LEU A 125 -3.04 24.31 -1.64
CA LEU A 125 -3.32 23.06 -2.36
C LEU A 125 -4.46 22.24 -1.73
N LYS A 126 -4.97 22.60 -0.55
CA LYS A 126 -6.20 22.01 0.00
C LYS A 126 -7.45 22.53 -0.72
N GLU A 127 -7.38 23.72 -1.31
CA GLU A 127 -8.50 24.32 -2.01
C GLU A 127 -8.59 23.79 -3.46
N PRO A 128 -9.76 23.27 -3.88
CA PRO A 128 -9.93 22.73 -5.23
C PRO A 128 -9.75 23.78 -6.34
N ALA A 129 -9.99 25.05 -6.05
CA ALA A 129 -9.75 26.15 -6.99
C ALA A 129 -8.25 26.33 -7.31
N ASN A 130 -7.40 26.27 -6.29
CA ASN A 130 -5.95 26.37 -6.47
C ASN A 130 -5.37 25.12 -7.15
N LEU A 131 -5.91 23.94 -6.84
CA LEU A 131 -5.54 22.70 -7.54
C LEU A 131 -5.80 22.78 -9.05
N LYS A 132 -6.95 23.31 -9.46
CA LYS A 132 -7.26 23.53 -10.88
C LYS A 132 -6.34 24.58 -11.49
N LYS A 133 -6.08 25.68 -10.80
CA LYS A 133 -5.20 26.76 -11.26
C LYS A 133 -3.76 26.30 -11.47
N TRP A 134 -3.28 25.36 -10.66
CA TRP A 134 -1.91 24.87 -10.70
C TRP A 134 -1.76 23.48 -11.33
N ALA A 135 -2.83 22.97 -11.96
CA ALA A 135 -2.87 21.61 -12.51
C ALA A 135 -1.70 21.33 -13.47
N GLU A 136 -1.37 22.28 -14.34
CA GLU A 136 -0.25 22.18 -15.29
C GLU A 136 1.10 21.99 -14.58
N TYR A 137 1.38 22.79 -13.54
CA TYR A 137 2.60 22.68 -12.75
C TYR A 137 2.67 21.35 -11.99
N LEU A 138 1.55 20.89 -11.43
CA LEU A 138 1.46 19.61 -10.73
C LEU A 138 1.73 18.43 -11.68
N ILE A 139 1.20 18.49 -12.91
CA ILE A 139 1.46 17.49 -13.95
C ILE A 139 2.94 17.49 -14.32
N ASN A 140 3.55 18.66 -14.54
CA ASN A 140 4.96 18.76 -14.88
C ASN A 140 5.86 18.16 -13.77
N ILE A 141 5.62 18.53 -12.51
CA ILE A 141 6.36 17.98 -11.35
C ILE A 141 6.22 16.45 -11.28
N SER A 142 5.04 15.91 -11.57
CA SER A 142 4.80 14.46 -11.60
C SER A 142 5.59 13.77 -12.72
N ASN A 143 5.65 14.37 -13.91
CA ASN A 143 6.39 13.84 -15.05
C ASN A 143 7.90 13.86 -14.82
N GLU A 144 8.44 14.96 -14.29
CA GLU A 144 9.86 15.06 -13.90
C GLU A 144 10.24 14.01 -12.86
N HIS A 145 9.38 13.76 -11.87
CA HIS A 145 9.65 12.77 -10.84
C HIS A 145 9.66 11.34 -11.39
N LYS A 146 8.84 11.03 -12.39
CA LYS A 146 8.84 9.74 -13.08
C LYS A 146 10.07 9.53 -13.96
N GLY A 147 10.59 10.59 -14.59
CA GLY A 147 11.80 10.54 -15.43
C GLY A 147 13.08 10.27 -14.62
N ASN A 148 13.14 10.70 -13.36
CA ASN A 148 14.31 10.50 -12.49
C ASN A 148 14.33 9.14 -11.76
N ALA A 149 13.31 8.30 -11.96
CA ALA A 149 13.20 6.97 -11.35
C ALA A 149 13.43 5.83 -12.36
N ALA A 150 13.86 6.15 -13.57
CA ALA A 150 14.20 5.21 -14.65
C ALA A 150 15.72 5.08 -14.81
#